data_AF-A0A5J4KZ89-F1
#
_entry.id   AF-A0A5J4KZ89-F1
#
_cell.length_a   1.000
_cell.length_b   1.000
_cell.length_c   1.000
_cell.angle_alpha   90.00
_cell.angle_beta   90.00
_cell.angle_gamma   90.00
#
_symmetry.space_group_name_H-M   'P 1'
#
loop_
_entity.id
_entity.type
_entity.pdbx_description
1 polymer ?
#
loop_
_entity_poly.entity_id
_entity_poly.type
_entity_poly.pdbx_seq_one_letter_code
_entity_poly.pdbx_strand_id
1 'polypeptide(L)'
;MYLEDILIVCLESLNSRYPEHTIDINGQIIGSINRDATGWKAEELIEMLRAKAPHFLQKMAHMTVDSCETTIYLIEYSRETPAFWLHCQGKLPPCHEHSAMKKNALKPGLK
;
A
#
# COMPACT_ATOMS: atom_id res chain seq x y z
N MET A 1 8.19 2.84 4.27
CA MET A 1 8.29 3.63 3.02
C MET A 1 6.93 4.20 2.76
N TYR A 2 6.86 5.52 2.60
CA TYR A 2 5.63 6.23 2.27
C TYR A 2 5.87 6.95 0.95
N LEU A 3 4.94 6.82 0.01
CA LEU A 3 5.01 7.48 -1.29
C LEU A 3 3.60 7.91 -1.72
N GLU A 4 3.46 9.17 -2.08
CA GLU A 4 2.25 9.72 -2.67
C GLU A 4 2.58 10.24 -4.07
N ASP A 5 2.14 9.51 -5.08
CA ASP A 5 2.35 9.81 -6.50
C ASP A 5 1.31 9.04 -7.32
N ILE A 6 1.32 9.16 -8.65
CA ILE A 6 0.48 8.34 -9.51
C ILE A 6 0.81 6.84 -9.35
N LEU A 7 -0.20 5.99 -9.53
CA LEU A 7 -0.09 4.55 -9.29
C LEU A 7 1.08 3.89 -10.03
N ILE A 8 1.35 4.27 -11.28
CA ILE A 8 2.47 3.69 -12.03
C ILE A 8 3.82 3.98 -11.36
N VAL A 9 4.04 5.20 -10.87
CA VAL A 9 5.29 5.56 -10.16
C VAL A 9 5.41 4.78 -8.86
N CYS A 10 4.29 4.58 -8.15
CA CYS A 10 4.26 3.76 -6.95
C CYS A 10 4.65 2.29 -7.24
N LEU A 11 4.06 1.68 -8.28
CA LEU A 11 4.34 0.30 -8.66
C LEU A 11 5.77 0.11 -9.19
N GLU A 12 6.29 1.04 -9.99
CA GLU A 12 7.69 1.02 -10.45
C GLU A 12 8.67 1.14 -9.28
N SER A 13 8.38 2.03 -8.33
CA SER A 13 9.18 2.21 -7.11
C SER A 13 9.18 0.96 -6.24
N LEU A 14 8.02 0.30 -6.13
CA LEU A 14 7.88 -0.97 -5.44
C LEU A 14 8.67 -2.06 -6.14
N ASN A 15 8.57 -2.19 -7.46
CA ASN A 15 9.31 -3.19 -8.25
C ASN A 15 10.82 -3.04 -8.07
N SER A 16 11.32 -1.80 -8.09
CA SER A 16 12.74 -1.50 -7.95
C SER A 16 13.29 -1.87 -6.57
N ARG A 17 12.54 -1.59 -5.49
CA ARG A 17 13.01 -1.80 -4.10
C ARG A 17 12.67 -3.17 -3.55
N TYR A 18 11.57 -3.74 -4.01
CA TYR A 18 10.96 -4.94 -3.46
C TYR A 18 10.45 -5.87 -4.58
N PRO A 19 11.30 -6.32 -5.52
CA PRO A 19 10.89 -7.11 -6.70
C PRO A 19 10.26 -8.46 -6.33
N GLU A 20 10.56 -8.98 -5.14
CA GLU A 20 10.01 -10.25 -4.67
C GLU A 20 8.60 -10.14 -4.11
N HIS A 21 8.11 -8.92 -3.85
CA HIS A 21 6.78 -8.71 -3.29
C HIS A 21 5.70 -9.05 -4.30
N THR A 22 4.56 -9.49 -3.78
CA THR A 22 3.39 -9.81 -4.57
C THR A 22 2.23 -8.90 -4.19
N ILE A 23 1.34 -8.64 -5.14
CA ILE A 23 0.27 -7.65 -5.01
C ILE A 23 -1.06 -8.32 -5.29
N ASP A 24 -2.00 -8.14 -4.36
CA ASP A 24 -3.38 -8.56 -4.49
C ASP A 24 -4.26 -7.35 -4.80
N ILE A 25 -5.23 -7.54 -5.68
CA ILE A 25 -6.14 -6.48 -6.14
C ILE A 25 -7.40 -6.52 -5.28
N ASN A 26 -7.77 -5.37 -4.73
CA ASN A 26 -9.08 -5.22 -4.10
C ASN A 26 -10.17 -5.03 -5.17
N GLY A 27 -10.87 -6.10 -5.49
CA GLY A 27 -11.98 -6.10 -6.45
C GLY A 27 -13.17 -5.21 -6.05
N GLN A 28 -13.25 -4.76 -4.78
CA GLN A 28 -14.26 -3.77 -4.37
C GLN A 28 -13.94 -2.36 -4.90
N ILE A 29 -12.66 -2.04 -5.12
CA ILE A 29 -12.21 -0.72 -5.57
C ILE A 29 -11.94 -0.72 -7.09
N ILE A 30 -11.17 -1.72 -7.56
CA ILE A 30 -10.75 -1.81 -8.96
C ILE A 30 -11.83 -2.48 -9.83
N GLY A 31 -12.87 -3.06 -9.21
CA GLY A 31 -13.95 -3.76 -9.90
C GLY A 31 -13.53 -5.15 -10.39
N SER A 32 -14.33 -5.73 -11.28
CA SER A 32 -14.21 -7.13 -11.72
C SER A 32 -13.10 -7.40 -12.74
N ILE A 33 -12.08 -6.54 -12.84
CA ILE A 33 -11.02 -6.68 -13.86
C ILE A 33 -10.26 -8.00 -13.71
N ASN A 34 -10.14 -8.50 -12.47
CA ASN A 34 -9.69 -9.85 -12.17
C ASN A 34 -9.98 -10.19 -10.69
N ARG A 35 -11.17 -10.70 -10.37
CA ARG A 35 -11.58 -10.97 -8.96
C ARG A 35 -10.76 -12.06 -8.27
N ASP A 36 -10.16 -12.96 -9.05
CA ASP A 36 -9.55 -14.19 -8.54
C ASP A 36 -8.03 -14.25 -8.73
N ALA A 37 -7.42 -13.18 -9.26
CA ALA A 37 -5.99 -13.17 -9.49
C ALA A 37 -5.24 -12.50 -8.33
N THR A 38 -4.64 -13.33 -7.49
CA THR A 38 -3.76 -12.95 -6.39
C THR A 38 -2.29 -13.17 -6.78
N GLY A 39 -1.38 -12.46 -6.14
CA GLY A 39 0.04 -12.75 -6.19
C GLY A 39 0.82 -12.04 -7.32
N TRP A 40 0.31 -10.94 -7.87
CA TRP A 40 0.92 -10.26 -9.01
C TRP A 40 2.28 -9.67 -8.67
N LYS A 41 3.24 -9.76 -9.59
CA LYS A 41 4.39 -8.86 -9.57
C LYS A 41 3.99 -7.45 -9.96
N ALA A 42 4.73 -6.47 -9.46
CA ALA A 42 4.47 -5.06 -9.77
C ALA A 42 4.51 -4.79 -11.29
N GLU A 43 5.49 -5.38 -12.00
CA GLU A 43 5.58 -5.27 -13.46
C GLU A 43 4.37 -5.90 -14.18
N GLU A 44 3.97 -7.12 -13.79
CA GLU A 44 2.84 -7.82 -14.38
C GLU A 44 1.52 -7.06 -14.12
N LEU A 45 1.38 -6.47 -12.94
CA LEU A 45 0.24 -5.64 -12.58
C LEU A 45 0.18 -4.36 -13.43
N ILE A 46 1.32 -3.71 -13.67
CA ILE A 46 1.40 -2.53 -14.55
C ILE A 46 0.97 -2.91 -15.97
N GLU A 47 1.46 -4.01 -16.52
CA GLU A 47 1.09 -4.49 -17.85
C GLU A 47 -0.40 -4.80 -17.94
N MET A 48 -0.93 -5.53 -16.96
CA MET A 48 -2.35 -5.88 -16.88
C MET A 48 -3.24 -4.63 -16.81
N LEU A 49 -2.89 -3.66 -15.97
CA LEU A 49 -3.63 -2.39 -15.86
C LEU A 49 -3.50 -1.58 -17.15
N ARG A 50 -2.31 -1.53 -17.78
CA ARG A 50 -2.12 -0.81 -19.05
C ARG A 50 -3.02 -1.37 -20.15
N ALA A 51 -3.20 -2.69 -20.18
CA ALA A 51 -4.04 -3.36 -21.17
C ALA A 51 -5.54 -3.23 -20.89
N LYS A 52 -5.98 -3.41 -19.63
CA LYS A 52 -7.40 -3.52 -19.29
C LYS A 52 -8.03 -2.24 -18.75
N ALA A 53 -7.26 -1.42 -18.03
CA ALA A 53 -7.77 -0.24 -17.35
C ALA A 53 -6.66 0.81 -17.12
N PRO A 54 -6.10 1.38 -18.21
CA PRO A 54 -4.94 2.27 -18.12
C PRO A 54 -5.21 3.54 -17.32
N HIS A 55 -6.48 3.92 -17.17
CA HIS A 55 -6.88 5.07 -16.37
C HIS A 55 -6.47 4.95 -14.90
N PHE A 56 -6.42 3.74 -14.32
CA PHE A 56 -5.97 3.55 -12.93
C PHE A 56 -4.49 3.90 -12.74
N LEU A 57 -3.64 3.68 -13.74
CA LEU A 57 -2.19 3.94 -13.64
C LEU A 57 -1.86 5.43 -13.44
N GLN A 58 -2.76 6.32 -13.85
CA GLN A 58 -2.60 7.77 -13.73
C GLN A 58 -3.30 8.35 -12.50
N LYS A 59 -3.91 7.51 -11.65
CA LYS A 59 -4.62 7.96 -10.45
C LYS A 59 -3.64 8.19 -9.31
N MET A 60 -3.94 9.20 -8.51
CA MET A 60 -3.17 9.46 -7.30
C MET A 60 -3.29 8.30 -6.34
N ALA A 61 -2.13 7.77 -5.97
CA ALA A 61 -1.97 6.64 -5.08
C ALA A 61 -1.18 7.06 -3.84
N HIS A 62 -1.58 6.52 -2.70
CA HIS A 62 -0.81 6.60 -1.47
C HIS A 62 -0.36 5.18 -1.13
N MET A 63 0.93 4.93 -1.27
CA MET A 63 1.57 3.66 -0.94
C MET A 63 2.26 3.75 0.41
N THR A 64 1.95 2.78 1.25
CA THR A 64 2.58 2.56 2.55
C THR A 64 3.18 1.16 2.56
N VAL A 65 4.48 1.07 2.86
CA VAL A 65 5.21 -0.20 3.05
C VAL A 65 6.02 -0.06 4.33
N ASP A 66 5.43 -0.44 5.44
CA ASP A 66 6.11 -0.61 6.72
C ASP A 66 5.87 -2.01 7.28
N SER A 67 6.38 -2.28 8.47
CA SER A 67 6.28 -3.57 9.15
C SER A 67 4.87 -3.96 9.59
N CYS A 68 3.95 -2.99 9.66
CA CYS A 68 2.59 -3.14 10.14
C CYS A 68 1.57 -3.05 9.00
N GLU A 69 1.85 -2.25 7.97
CA GLU A 69 0.96 -1.96 6.87
C GLU A 69 1.71 -1.93 5.53
N THR A 70 1.20 -2.69 4.58
CA THR A 70 1.75 -2.85 3.24
C THR A 70 0.60 -2.75 2.23
N THR A 71 0.22 -1.52 1.92
CA THR A 71 -1.02 -1.21 1.19
C THR A 71 -0.82 -0.07 0.20
N ILE A 72 -1.66 -0.07 -0.84
CA ILE A 72 -1.77 1.05 -1.78
C ILE A 72 -3.23 1.49 -1.84
N TYR A 73 -3.46 2.76 -1.53
CA TYR A 73 -4.76 3.42 -1.62
C TYR A 73 -4.83 4.21 -2.92
N LEU A 74 -5.99 4.19 -3.59
CA LEU A 74 -6.30 5.13 -4.66
C LEU A 74 -7.17 6.23 -4.10
N ILE A 75 -6.58 7.40 -3.87
CA ILE A 75 -7.17 8.49 -3.07
C ILE A 75 -8.49 9.00 -3.64
N GLU A 76 -8.65 8.92 -4.97
CA GLU A 76 -9.87 9.32 -5.68
C GLU A 76 -11.02 8.31 -5.51
N TYR A 77 -10.74 7.06 -5.12
CA TYR A 77 -11.75 6.00 -4.99
C TYR A 77 -12.04 5.67 -3.53
N SER A 78 -11.01 5.52 -2.70
CA SER A 78 -11.16 5.31 -1.28
C SER A 78 -9.89 5.69 -0.52
N ARG A 79 -10.08 6.42 0.58
CA ARG A 79 -9.03 6.75 1.55
C ARG A 79 -8.96 5.78 2.72
N GLU A 80 -10.00 4.97 2.89
CA GLU A 80 -10.15 4.06 4.04
C GLU A 80 -9.93 2.60 3.63
N THR A 81 -10.20 2.27 2.37
CA THR A 81 -10.09 0.92 1.83
C THR A 81 -8.96 0.87 0.80
N PRO A 82 -7.95 0.02 1.00
CA PRO A 82 -6.85 -0.08 0.05
C PRO A 82 -7.33 -0.68 -1.26
N ALA A 83 -6.81 -0.17 -2.37
CA ALA A 83 -7.06 -0.70 -3.71
C ALA A 83 -6.17 -1.93 -3.99
N PHE A 84 -5.02 -2.00 -3.34
CA PHE A 84 -4.07 -3.10 -3.46
C PHE A 84 -3.47 -3.47 -2.11
N TRP A 85 -3.30 -4.77 -1.88
CA TRP A 85 -2.59 -5.32 -0.72
C TRP A 85 -1.23 -5.84 -1.17
N LEU A 86 -0.19 -5.47 -0.45
CA LEU A 86 1.17 -5.89 -0.73
C LEU A 86 1.54 -7.01 0.24
N HIS A 87 2.06 -8.10 -0.29
CA HIS A 87 2.51 -9.24 0.48
C HIS A 87 4.04 -9.31 0.43
N CYS A 88 4.64 -9.08 1.59
CA CYS A 88 6.09 -9.02 1.75
C CYS A 88 6.65 -10.40 2.06
N GLN A 89 7.51 -10.92 1.18
CA GLN A 89 8.22 -12.20 1.38
C GLN A 89 9.53 -11.97 2.15
N GLY A 90 9.45 -11.50 3.41
CA GLY A 90 10.57 -11.56 4.38
C GLY A 90 11.57 -10.38 4.46
N LYS A 91 11.38 -9.28 3.71
CA LYS A 91 12.23 -8.06 3.79
C LYS A 91 11.46 -6.82 4.28
N LEU A 92 10.66 -6.98 5.34
CA LEU A 92 10.08 -5.81 6.00
C LEU A 92 11.17 -5.07 6.79
N PRO A 93 11.30 -3.74 6.64
CA PRO A 93 12.12 -2.98 7.56
C PRO A 93 11.55 -3.11 8.99
N PRO A 94 12.39 -3.13 10.05
CA PRO A 94 11.92 -3.25 11.42
C PRO A 94 10.95 -2.12 11.77
N CYS A 95 9.96 -2.42 12.63
CA CYS A 95 9.03 -1.44 13.20
C CYS A 95 9.84 -0.30 13.82
N HIS A 96 9.87 0.88 13.19
CA HIS A 96 10.24 2.08 13.92
C HIS A 96 9.03 2.46 14.77
N GLU A 97 9.02 2.00 16.01
CA GLU A 97 8.13 2.52 17.04
C GLU A 97 8.36 4.03 17.15
N HIS A 98 7.55 4.83 16.45
CA HIS A 98 7.34 6.20 16.85
C HIS A 98 6.60 6.12 18.18
N SER A 99 7.37 6.06 19.26
CA SER A 99 6.90 6.28 20.63
C SER A 99 6.18 7.62 20.66
N ALA A 100 4.87 7.61 20.39
CA ALA A 100 3.97 8.64 20.85
C ALA A 100 3.94 8.53 22.37
N MET A 101 4.96 9.13 22.99
CA MET A 101 5.08 9.34 24.42
C MET A 101 3.82 10.12 24.83
N LYS A 102 2.80 9.38 25.29
CA LYS A 102 1.56 9.97 25.80
C LYS A 102 1.94 10.89 26.93
N LYS A 103 1.70 12.18 26.69
CA LYS A 103 1.90 13.28 27.63
C LYS A 103 1.06 13.05 28.89
N ASN A 104 1.72 13.24 30.03
CA ASN A 104 1.18 13.74 31.31
C ASN A 104 0.05 12.96 32.00
N ALA A 105 0.42 12.14 32.99
CA ALA A 105 -0.39 11.95 34.19
C ALA A 105 0.19 12.83 35.31
N LEU A 106 -0.43 14.00 35.53
CA LEU A 106 -0.12 14.93 36.61
C LEU A 106 -1.09 14.72 37.79
N LYS A 107 -0.56 14.10 38.88
CA LYS A 107 -0.80 14.37 40.33
C LYS A 107 -2.19 14.09 40.96
N PRO A 108 -2.35 14.11 42.31
CA PRO A 108 -1.37 14.12 43.42
C PRO A 108 -1.62 13.03 44.49
N GLY A 109 -0.66 12.88 45.42
CA GLY A 109 -0.84 12.09 46.63
C GLY A 109 -1.77 12.76 47.65
N LEU A 110 -2.45 11.93 48.44
CA LEU A 110 -3.02 12.30 49.74
C LEU A 110 -3.13 11.04 50.62
N LYS A 111 -2.24 10.90 51.60
CA LYS A 111 -2.50 10.34 52.93
C LYS A 111 -1.48 10.93 53.90
#